data_AF-A0A352UNP6-F1
#
_entry.id   AF-A0A352UNP6-F1
#
_cell.length_a   1.000
_cell.length_b   1.000
_cell.length_c   1.000
_cell.angle_alpha   90.00
_cell.angle_beta   90.00
_cell.angle_gamma   90.00
#
_symmetry.space_group_name_H-M   'P 1'
#
loop_
_entity.id
_entity.type
_entity.pdbx_description
1 polymer ?
#
loop_
_entity_poly.entity_id
_entity_poly.type
_entity_poly.pdbx_seq_one_letter_code
_entity_poly.pdbx_strand_id
1 'polypeptide(L)'
;MNNPDHPGIFYQSYACVMSRPTADIHLSTANFIVNLLEGPNDGLVSVESAGWGEKRTLLKSVNRRGISHVDAIDLRRMRFSRKKAEGKVSDITDVYIALVEDLKRRGF
;
A
#
# COMPACT_ATOMS: atom_id res chain seq x y z
N MET A 1 2.65 1.26 23.01
CA MET A 1 2.37 0.04 22.23
C MET A 1 2.91 -1.15 23.02
N ASN A 2 2.10 -2.19 23.22
CA ASN A 2 2.45 -3.33 24.08
C ASN A 2 3.18 -4.47 23.35
N ASN A 3 3.68 -4.21 22.13
CA ASN A 3 4.33 -5.19 21.26
C ASN A 3 5.67 -4.60 20.78
N PRO A 4 6.76 -4.75 21.54
CA PRO A 4 8.08 -4.27 21.11
C PRO A 4 8.63 -5.14 19.97
N ASP A 5 9.40 -4.52 19.07
CA ASP A 5 10.12 -5.22 18.00
C ASP A 5 11.25 -6.10 18.56
N HIS A 6 11.48 -7.27 17.96
CA HIS A 6 12.58 -8.14 18.34
C HIS A 6 13.90 -7.67 17.68
N PRO A 7 15.02 -7.52 18.42
CA PRO A 7 16.24 -6.88 17.93
C PRO A 7 16.99 -7.61 16.81
N GLY A 8 16.55 -8.82 16.43
CA GLY A 8 17.11 -9.61 15.33
C GLY A 8 16.17 -9.81 14.14
N ILE A 9 15.02 -9.14 14.13
CA ILE A 9 14.01 -9.26 13.07
C ILE A 9 13.89 -7.92 12.36
N PHE A 10 13.98 -7.93 11.04
CA PHE A 10 13.75 -6.75 10.22
C PHE A 10 12.25 -6.58 9.98
N TYR A 11 11.72 -5.41 10.37
CA TYR A 11 10.33 -5.05 10.17
C TYR A 11 10.22 -3.97 9.11
N GLN A 12 9.32 -4.18 8.13
CA GLN A 12 8.94 -3.17 7.15
C GLN A 12 7.45 -3.23 6.87
N SER A 13 6.90 -2.10 6.44
CA SER A 13 5.49 -1.93 6.13
C SER A 13 5.28 -1.19 4.82
N TYR A 14 4.15 -1.49 4.19
CA TYR A 14 3.71 -0.86 2.96
C TYR A 14 2.30 -0.32 3.17
N ALA A 15 2.12 0.96 2.87
CA ALA A 15 0.81 1.61 2.87
C ALA A 15 0.37 1.85 1.43
N CYS A 16 -0.91 1.72 1.16
CA CYS A 16 -1.53 2.11 -0.11
C CYS A 16 -2.43 3.32 0.09
N VAL A 17 -2.81 3.98 -1.01
CA VAL A 17 -3.72 5.11 -0.93
C VAL A 17 -4.65 5.15 -2.15
N MET A 18 -5.95 5.20 -1.88
CA MET A 18 -6.96 5.51 -2.87
C MET A 18 -7.00 7.03 -3.10
N SER A 19 -7.27 7.46 -4.33
CA SER A 19 -7.34 8.89 -4.65
C SER A 19 -8.65 9.55 -4.21
N ARG A 20 -9.72 8.77 -4.05
CA ARG A 20 -11.07 9.22 -3.67
C ARG A 20 -11.95 8.02 -3.32
N PRO A 21 -13.03 8.19 -2.54
CA PRO A 21 -13.93 7.09 -2.15
C PRO A 21 -14.48 6.29 -3.33
N THR A 22 -14.87 6.96 -4.40
CA THR A 22 -15.47 6.32 -5.58
C THR A 22 -14.46 5.58 -6.48
N ALA A 23 -13.17 5.54 -6.11
CA ALA A 23 -12.16 4.79 -6.87
C ALA A 23 -12.33 3.26 -6.75
N ASP A 24 -13.03 2.80 -5.71
CA ASP A 24 -13.41 1.42 -5.47
C ASP A 24 -14.80 1.38 -4.82
N ILE A 25 -15.80 0.89 -5.55
CA ILE A 25 -17.17 0.91 -5.05
C ILE A 25 -17.39 0.01 -3.84
N HIS A 26 -16.61 -1.09 -3.72
CA HIS A 26 -16.72 -2.00 -2.58
C HIS A 26 -16.15 -1.40 -1.30
N LEU A 27 -15.23 -0.44 -1.42
CA LEU A 27 -14.54 0.20 -0.30
C LEU A 27 -14.92 1.67 -0.12
N SER A 28 -15.85 2.20 -0.93
CA SER A 28 -16.17 3.64 -0.98
C SER A 28 -16.65 4.18 0.37
N THR A 29 -17.60 3.50 1.03
CA THR A 29 -18.13 3.95 2.32
C THR A 29 -17.05 3.95 3.41
N ALA A 30 -16.25 2.89 3.49
CA ALA A 30 -15.17 2.80 4.46
C ALA A 30 -14.07 3.83 4.17
N ASN A 31 -13.67 4.00 2.90
CA ASN A 31 -12.72 5.03 2.49
C ASN A 31 -13.16 6.43 2.91
N PHE A 32 -14.44 6.75 2.72
CA PHE A 32 -15.01 8.04 3.11
C PHE A 32 -14.94 8.24 4.64
N ILE A 33 -15.36 7.26 5.42
CA ILE A 33 -15.32 7.32 6.90
C ILE A 33 -13.88 7.49 7.39
N VAL A 34 -12.95 6.65 6.92
CA VAL A 34 -11.54 6.73 7.33
C VAL A 34 -10.91 8.05 6.89
N ASN A 35 -11.25 8.59 5.72
CA ASN A 35 -10.77 9.92 5.32
C ASN A 35 -11.22 11.03 6.27
N LEU A 36 -12.45 10.95 6.81
CA LEU A 36 -12.95 11.95 7.77
C LEU A 36 -12.28 11.83 9.13
N LEU A 37 -11.93 10.62 9.57
CA LEU A 37 -11.42 10.35 10.91
C LEU A 37 -9.88 10.38 10.99
N GLU A 38 -9.22 9.77 10.02
CA GLU A 38 -7.77 9.49 10.03
C GLU A 38 -7.04 10.02 8.77
N GLY A 39 -7.78 10.44 7.74
CA GLY A 39 -7.21 10.98 6.50
C GLY A 39 -6.90 9.92 5.43
N PRO A 40 -5.86 10.16 4.59
CA PRO A 40 -5.59 9.32 3.42
C PRO A 40 -5.49 7.83 3.76
N ASN A 41 -6.20 7.00 2.99
CA ASN A 41 -6.32 5.57 3.25
C ASN A 41 -6.54 4.75 1.96
N ASP A 42 -6.40 3.44 2.07
CA ASP A 42 -6.57 2.48 0.98
C ASP A 42 -8.00 1.92 0.85
N GLY A 43 -8.93 2.46 1.60
CA GLY A 43 -10.32 2.01 1.65
C GLY A 43 -10.68 1.25 2.91
N LEU A 44 -9.71 0.82 3.73
CA LEU A 44 -9.93 0.22 5.04
C LEU A 44 -8.97 0.72 6.11
N VAL A 45 -7.72 1.00 5.73
CA VAL A 45 -6.63 1.31 6.68
C VAL A 45 -5.98 2.64 6.28
N SER A 46 -5.83 3.56 7.24
CA SER A 46 -5.13 4.82 7.01
C SER A 46 -3.63 4.62 6.79
N VAL A 47 -3.02 5.56 6.06
CA VAL A 47 -1.56 5.55 5.83
C VAL A 47 -0.79 5.60 7.15
N GLU A 48 -1.30 6.33 8.14
CA GLU A 48 -0.69 6.42 9.46
C GLU A 48 -0.78 5.09 10.20
N SER A 49 -1.97 4.47 10.25
CA SER A 49 -2.17 3.18 10.94
C SER A 49 -1.37 2.03 10.31
N ALA A 50 -1.12 2.06 9.01
CA ALA A 50 -0.38 1.00 8.31
C ALA A 50 1.14 1.00 8.62
N GLY A 51 1.66 2.07 9.21
CA GLY A 51 3.10 2.24 9.43
C GLY A 51 3.64 1.41 10.60
N TRP A 52 4.50 0.44 10.31
CA TRP A 52 5.28 -0.32 11.30
C TRP A 52 6.72 -0.57 10.85
N GLY A 53 7.63 -0.77 11.81
CA GLY A 53 9.01 -1.14 11.56
C GLY A 53 9.91 -0.02 11.04
N GLU A 54 11.10 -0.41 10.62
CA GLU A 54 12.21 0.46 10.22
C GLU A 54 11.97 1.13 8.86
N LYS A 55 11.38 0.39 7.92
CA LYS A 55 11.11 0.87 6.56
C LYS A 55 9.60 0.95 6.32
N ARG A 56 9.12 2.16 6.07
CA ARG A 56 7.71 2.45 5.77
C ARG A 56 7.59 3.00 4.36
N THR A 57 6.93 2.27 3.48
CA THR A 57 6.82 2.63 2.06
C THR A 57 5.38 2.98 1.71
N LEU A 58 5.13 4.20 1.24
CA LEU A 58 3.83 4.60 0.72
C LEU A 58 3.77 4.35 -0.80
N LEU A 59 2.92 3.43 -1.21
CA LEU A 59 2.68 3.09 -2.62
C LEU A 59 1.61 4.00 -3.21
N LYS A 60 1.93 4.64 -4.33
CA LYS A 60 1.00 5.48 -5.10
C LYS A 60 0.88 4.93 -6.52
N SER A 61 -0.35 4.72 -6.99
CA SER A 61 -0.58 4.30 -8.37
C SER A 61 -0.20 5.39 -9.36
N VAL A 62 0.20 4.97 -10.57
CA VAL A 62 0.31 5.86 -11.73
C VAL A 62 -1.07 6.30 -12.25
N ASN A 63 -2.13 5.55 -11.95
CA ASN A 63 -3.47 5.87 -12.42
C ASN A 63 -4.18 6.87 -11.48
N ARG A 64 -5.36 7.34 -11.91
CA ARG A 64 -6.17 8.30 -11.15
C ARG A 64 -7.02 7.67 -10.04
N ARG A 65 -7.04 6.34 -9.88
CA ARG A 65 -7.79 5.63 -8.82
C ARG A 65 -6.97 5.51 -7.54
N GLY A 66 -5.65 5.49 -7.65
CA GLY A 66 -4.80 5.08 -6.53
C GLY A 66 -4.76 3.56 -6.41
N ILE A 67 -4.38 3.08 -5.23
CA ILE A 67 -4.28 1.66 -4.89
C ILE A 67 -5.22 1.41 -3.72
N SER A 68 -6.25 0.60 -3.95
CA SER A 68 -7.16 0.17 -2.89
C SER A 68 -6.62 -1.01 -2.10
N HIS A 69 -7.23 -1.32 -0.95
CA HIS A 69 -6.83 -2.42 -0.09
C HIS A 69 -6.82 -3.77 -0.82
N VAL A 70 -7.81 -3.99 -1.69
CA VAL A 70 -7.89 -5.22 -2.50
C VAL A 70 -6.94 -5.20 -3.71
N ASP A 71 -6.53 -4.02 -4.18
CA ASP A 71 -5.48 -3.91 -5.20
C ASP A 71 -4.11 -4.29 -4.62
N ALA A 72 -3.86 -4.00 -3.34
CA ALA A 72 -2.60 -4.28 -2.68
C ALA A 72 -2.24 -5.78 -2.66
N ILE A 73 -3.25 -6.65 -2.61
CA ILE A 73 -3.12 -8.12 -2.62
C ILE A 73 -3.38 -8.74 -4.01
N ASP A 74 -3.39 -7.92 -5.07
CA ASP A 74 -3.69 -8.34 -6.45
C ASP A 74 -5.03 -9.08 -6.61
N LEU A 75 -6.04 -8.77 -5.80
CA LEU A 75 -7.32 -9.50 -5.84
C LEU A 75 -8.01 -9.37 -7.21
N ARG A 76 -7.85 -8.21 -7.87
CA ARG A 76 -8.42 -7.94 -9.20
C ARG A 76 -7.64 -8.57 -10.35
N ARG A 77 -6.42 -9.06 -10.10
CA ARG A 77 -5.50 -9.61 -11.12
C ARG A 77 -5.37 -8.70 -12.35
N MET A 78 -5.24 -7.41 -12.11
CA MET A 78 -5.27 -6.39 -13.15
C MET A 78 -4.30 -5.27 -12.84
N ARG A 79 -3.37 -5.03 -13.78
CA ARG A 79 -2.47 -3.89 -13.71
C ARG A 79 -3.22 -2.55 -13.68
N PHE A 80 -2.67 -1.58 -12.98
CA PHE A 80 -3.26 -0.25 -12.83
C PHE A 80 -3.14 0.59 -14.10
N SER A 81 -2.03 0.43 -14.83
CA SER A 81 -1.78 1.06 -16.12
C SER A 81 -0.69 0.34 -16.89
N ARG A 82 -0.64 0.54 -18.21
CA ARG A 82 0.53 0.20 -19.04
C ARG A 82 1.62 1.28 -18.97
N LYS A 83 1.26 2.51 -18.55
CA LYS A 83 2.22 3.61 -18.42
C LYS A 83 3.07 3.38 -17.18
N LYS A 84 4.38 3.63 -17.31
CA LYS A 84 5.30 3.67 -16.18
C LYS A 84 5.60 5.13 -15.82
N ALA A 85 5.76 5.39 -14.54
CA ALA A 85 6.22 6.68 -14.03
C ALA A 85 7.09 6.43 -12.81
N GLU A 86 8.18 7.19 -12.69
CA GLU A 86 9.12 7.05 -11.58
C GLU A 86 8.40 7.27 -10.23
N GLY A 87 8.70 6.40 -9.25
CA GLY A 87 8.06 6.44 -7.93
C GLY A 87 6.57 6.11 -7.92
N LYS A 88 6.01 5.57 -9.01
CA LYS A 88 4.60 5.17 -9.11
C LYS A 88 4.45 3.71 -9.49
N VAL A 89 3.41 3.08 -8.96
CA VAL A 89 3.08 1.68 -9.22
C VAL A 89 2.19 1.58 -10.46
N SER A 90 2.66 0.85 -11.48
CA SER A 90 1.88 0.50 -12.68
C SER A 90 1.19 -0.86 -12.57
N ASP A 91 1.81 -1.78 -11.84
CA ASP A 91 1.34 -3.13 -11.56
C ASP A 91 1.76 -3.47 -10.12
N ILE A 92 0.87 -4.04 -9.32
CA ILE A 92 1.19 -4.37 -7.93
C ILE A 92 2.22 -5.50 -7.84
N THR A 93 2.26 -6.39 -8.82
CA THR A 93 3.22 -7.50 -8.87
C THR A 93 4.67 -7.01 -8.94
N ASP A 94 4.93 -5.88 -9.60
CA ASP A 94 6.26 -5.24 -9.63
C ASP A 94 6.74 -4.85 -8.21
N VAL A 95 5.81 -4.49 -7.31
CA VAL A 95 6.14 -4.16 -5.92
C VAL A 95 6.58 -5.41 -5.16
N TYR A 96 5.90 -6.55 -5.35
CA TYR A 96 6.27 -7.82 -4.74
C TYR A 96 7.64 -8.31 -5.22
N ILE A 97 7.92 -8.18 -6.52
CA ILE A 97 9.24 -8.51 -7.08
C ILE A 97 10.32 -7.65 -6.41
N ALA A 98 10.14 -6.32 -6.37
CA ALA A 98 11.09 -5.41 -5.75
C ALA A 98 11.28 -5.66 -4.24
N LEU A 99 10.21 -6.05 -3.53
CA LEU A 99 10.25 -6.44 -2.13
C LEU A 99 11.14 -7.66 -1.91
N VAL A 100 10.93 -8.73 -2.68
CA VAL A 100 11.73 -9.97 -2.56
C VAL A 100 13.18 -9.72 -2.95
N GLU A 101 13.44 -8.92 -3.98
CA GLU A 101 14.80 -8.52 -4.36
C GLU A 101 15.50 -7.72 -3.24
N ASP A 102 14.80 -6.81 -2.57
CA ASP A 102 15.36 -6.05 -1.45
C ASP A 102 15.70 -6.94 -0.26
N LEU A 103 14.81 -7.87 0.09
CA LEU A 103 15.04 -8.85 1.15
C LEU A 103 16.26 -9.72 0.84
N LYS A 104 16.35 -10.25 -0.39
CA LYS A 104 17.50 -11.04 -0.84
C LYS A 104 18.81 -10.25 -0.76
N ARG A 105 18.83 -8.98 -1.19
CA ARG A 105 20.03 -8.12 -1.11
C ARG A 105 20.48 -7.87 0.34
N ARG A 106 19.55 -7.89 1.30
CA ARG A 106 19.82 -7.75 2.73
C ARG A 106 20.30 -9.06 3.39
N GLY A 107 20.25 -10.18 2.67
CA GLY A 107 20.64 -11.49 3.18
C GLY A 107 19.54 -12.25 3.92
N PHE A 108 18.27 -11.91 3.69
CA PHE A 108 17.11 -12.70 4.12
C PHE A 108 16.75 -13.80 3.11
#